data_AF-A0A7C7E0E5-F1
#
_entry.id   AF-A0A7C7E0E5-F1
#
_cell.length_a   1.000
_cell.length_b   1.000
_cell.length_c   1.000
_cell.angle_alpha   90.00
_cell.angle_beta   90.00
_cell.angle_gamma   90.00
#
_symmetry.space_group_name_H-M   'P 1'
#
loop_
_entity.id
_entity.type
_entity.pdbx_description
1 polymer ?
#
loop_
_entity_poly.entity_id
_entity_poly.type
_entity_poly.pdbx_seq_one_letter_code
_entity_poly.pdbx_strand_id
1 'polypeptide(L)'
;MDRVDAYRQIVKAVLREYAQYRPATGDIDMETIFDETTDHYELLAVGWRGKQRVHGCIIHIDIRDGKVWLQHDSTDAAIADQLVE
;
A
#
# COMPACT_ATOMS: atom_id res chain seq x y z
N MET A 1 0.99 -6.61 -22.00
CA MET A 1 0.94 -5.18 -21.64
C MET A 1 -0.33 -4.94 -20.83
N ASP A 2 -1.51 -5.19 -21.40
CA ASP A 2 -2.82 -4.95 -20.76
C ASP A 2 -2.99 -5.52 -19.35
N ARG A 3 -2.54 -6.75 -19.07
CA ARG A 3 -2.72 -7.36 -17.75
C ARG A 3 -1.89 -6.68 -16.64
N VAL A 4 -0.64 -6.34 -16.95
CA VAL A 4 0.23 -5.66 -15.97
C VAL A 4 -0.30 -4.26 -15.72
N ASP A 5 -0.69 -3.54 -16.77
CA ASP A 5 -1.26 -2.20 -16.62
C ASP A 5 -2.57 -2.22 -15.82
N ALA A 6 -3.42 -3.24 -16.01
CA ALA A 6 -4.60 -3.46 -15.17
C ALA A 6 -4.23 -3.66 -13.70
N TYR A 7 -3.26 -4.54 -13.41
CA TYR A 7 -2.78 -4.75 -12.04
C TYR A 7 -2.22 -3.47 -11.41
N ARG A 8 -1.46 -2.67 -12.16
CA ARG A 8 -0.97 -1.36 -11.68
C ARG A 8 -2.11 -0.45 -11.26
N GLN A 9 -3.20 -0.39 -12.04
CA GLN A 9 -4.35 0.44 -11.68
C GLN A 9 -5.06 -0.09 -10.44
N ILE A 10 -5.29 -1.40 -10.34
CA ILE A 10 -5.93 -2.04 -9.18
C ILE A 10 -5.09 -1.80 -7.91
N VAL A 11 -3.80 -2.12 -7.95
CA VAL A 11 -2.89 -1.93 -6.79
C VAL A 11 -2.85 -0.48 -6.34
N LYS A 12 -2.72 0.48 -7.27
CA LYS A 12 -2.76 1.92 -6.93
C LYS A 12 -4.10 2.34 -6.35
N ALA A 13 -5.22 1.80 -6.84
CA ALA A 13 -6.55 2.12 -6.32
C ALA A 13 -6.71 1.63 -4.89
N VAL A 14 -6.36 0.36 -4.63
CA VAL A 14 -6.37 -0.25 -3.30
C VAL A 14 -5.53 0.57 -2.33
N LEU A 15 -4.27 0.87 -2.66
CA LEU A 15 -3.41 1.64 -1.74
C LEU A 15 -3.92 3.06 -1.48
N ARG A 16 -4.53 3.71 -2.48
CA ARG A 16 -5.17 5.03 -2.29
C ARG A 16 -6.39 4.96 -1.40
N GLU A 17 -7.19 3.90 -1.50
CA GLU A 17 -8.32 3.67 -0.62
C GLU A 17 -7.83 3.51 0.83
N TYR A 18 -6.83 2.65 1.06
CA TYR A 18 -6.29 2.45 2.40
C TYR A 18 -5.63 3.71 2.97
N ALA A 19 -5.04 4.56 2.14
CA ALA A 19 -4.47 5.84 2.55
C ALA A 19 -5.53 6.82 3.12
N GLN A 20 -6.82 6.60 2.87
CA GLN A 20 -7.89 7.43 3.44
C GLN A 20 -8.13 7.13 4.92
N TYR A 21 -7.76 5.93 5.41
CA TYR A 21 -7.92 5.55 6.81
C TYR A 21 -6.78 6.10 7.67
N ARG A 22 -6.91 7.37 8.06
CA ARG A 22 -5.97 8.00 8.99
C ARG A 22 -6.21 7.54 10.42
N PRO A 23 -5.15 7.28 11.21
CA PRO A 23 -5.30 6.98 12.63
C PRO A 23 -6.04 8.12 13.36
N ALA A 24 -6.97 7.77 14.25
CA ALA A 24 -7.74 8.74 15.02
C ALA A 24 -6.89 9.57 16.02
N THR A 25 -5.65 9.15 16.28
CA THR A 25 -4.76 9.79 17.27
C THR A 25 -3.33 9.87 16.75
N GLY A 26 -2.67 10.98 17.09
CA GLY A 26 -1.31 11.29 16.64
C GLY A 26 -1.33 12.19 15.41
N ASP A 27 -0.15 12.71 15.08
CA ASP A 27 0.12 13.45 13.86
C ASP A 27 0.76 12.48 12.87
N ILE A 28 -0.07 11.66 12.23
CA ILE A 28 0.35 10.53 11.38
C ILE A 28 -0.31 10.68 10.01
N ASP A 29 0.53 10.75 8.99
CA ASP A 29 0.16 10.70 7.60
C ASP A 29 0.23 9.28 7.05
N MET A 30 -0.64 9.01 6.08
CA MET A 30 -0.62 7.81 5.27
C MET A 30 -0.07 8.19 3.89
N GLU A 31 1.14 7.75 3.58
CA GLU A 31 1.87 8.14 2.37
C GLU A 31 1.92 6.98 1.37
N THR A 32 1.43 7.20 0.15
CA THR A 32 1.54 6.23 -0.94
C THR A 32 2.82 6.45 -1.74
N ILE A 33 3.61 5.39 -1.94
CA ILE A 33 4.82 5.40 -2.77
C ILE A 33 4.60 4.47 -3.95
N PHE A 34 4.70 5.00 -5.16
CA PHE A 34 4.53 4.23 -6.39
C PHE A 34 5.78 4.38 -7.27
N ASP A 35 6.51 3.28 -7.44
CA ASP A 35 7.55 3.17 -8.46
C ASP A 35 7.05 2.25 -9.59
N GLU A 36 6.48 2.85 -10.62
CA GLU A 36 5.99 2.13 -11.81
C GLU A 36 7.11 1.64 -12.74
N THR A 37 8.36 2.09 -12.53
CA THR A 37 9.50 1.65 -13.33
C THR A 37 9.99 0.28 -12.89
N THR A 38 9.96 0.03 -11.58
CA THR A 38 10.38 -1.23 -10.96
C THR A 38 9.22 -2.05 -10.40
N ASP A 39 7.98 -1.54 -10.55
CA ASP A 39 6.74 -2.15 -10.12
C ASP A 39 6.67 -2.42 -8.59
N HIS A 40 7.10 -1.42 -7.81
CA HIS A 40 7.02 -1.40 -6.34
C HIS A 40 5.97 -0.40 -5.86
N TYR A 41 5.08 -0.85 -4.96
CA TYR A 41 3.95 -0.05 -4.49
C TYR A 41 3.79 -0.20 -2.98
N GLU A 42 3.89 0.91 -2.25
CA GLU A 42 3.85 0.91 -0.78
C GLU A 42 2.84 1.93 -0.24
N LEU A 43 2.31 1.60 0.94
CA LEU A 43 1.62 2.53 1.83
C LEU A 43 2.38 2.60 3.14
N LEU A 44 2.89 3.78 3.50
CA LEU A 44 3.59 4.01 4.76
C LEU A 44 2.73 4.81 5.74
N ALA A 45 2.86 4.50 7.02
CA ALA A 45 2.45 5.38 8.10
C ALA A 45 3.67 6.19 8.57
N VAL A 46 3.59 7.51 8.47
CA VAL A 46 4.69 8.43 8.73
C VAL A 46 4.22 9.55 9.64
N GLY A 47 4.87 9.73 10.78
CA GLY A 47 4.47 10.77 11.72
C GLY A 47 4.94 10.57 13.14
N TRP A 48 4.17 11.09 14.10
CA TRP A 48 4.49 11.02 15.52
C TRP A 48 3.24 10.75 16.35
N ARG A 49 3.40 9.89 17.36
CA ARG A 49 2.43 9.74 18.44
C ARG A 49 3.06 10.29 19.72
N GLY A 50 2.79 11.55 20.00
CA GLY A 50 3.50 12.28 21.06
C GLY A 50 5.00 12.33 20.77
N LYS A 51 5.83 11.69 21.60
CA LYS A 51 7.29 11.61 21.42
C LYS A 51 7.76 10.37 20.67
N GLN A 52 6.86 9.47 20.31
CA GLN A 52 7.19 8.24 19.60
C GLN A 52 7.12 8.45 18.09
N ARG A 53 8.21 8.16 17.38
CA ARG A 53 8.22 8.18 15.91
C ARG A 53 7.35 7.05 15.38
N VAL A 54 6.49 7.37 14.43
CA VAL A 54 5.77 6.40 13.60
C VAL A 54 6.39 6.46 12.21
N HIS A 55 6.95 5.32 11.78
CA HIS A 55 7.52 5.14 10.46
C HIS A 55 7.53 3.64 10.15
N GLY A 56 6.53 3.20 9.40
CA GLY A 56 6.37 1.77 9.09
C GLY A 56 5.55 1.54 7.84
N CYS A 57 5.88 0.47 7.13
CA CYS A 57 5.11 0.02 5.98
C CYS A 57 3.83 -0.65 6.45
N ILE A 58 2.70 -0.24 5.87
CA ILE A 58 1.39 -0.78 6.17
C ILE A 58 1.02 -1.85 5.15
N ILE A 59 1.25 -1.55 3.87
CA ILE A 59 1.02 -2.46 2.74
C ILE A 59 2.20 -2.32 1.77
N HIS A 60 2.75 -3.43 1.30
CA HIS A 60 3.77 -3.47 0.25
C HIS A 60 3.37 -4.51 -0.78
N ILE A 61 3.21 -4.07 -2.02
CA ILE A 61 2.87 -4.92 -3.16
C ILE A 61 3.87 -4.71 -4.29
N ASP A 62 4.32 -5.81 -4.89
CA ASP A 62 5.10 -5.79 -6.12
C ASP A 62 4.34 -6.41 -7.28
N ILE A 63 4.67 -6.00 -8.51
CA ILE A 63 4.31 -6.75 -9.70
C ILE A 63 5.59 -7.32 -10.33
N ARG A 64 5.76 -8.64 -10.26
CA ARG A 64 6.97 -9.34 -10.77
C ARG A 64 6.55 -10.47 -11.70
N ASP A 65 7.18 -10.55 -12.86
CA ASP A 65 6.89 -11.55 -13.91
C ASP A 65 5.39 -11.62 -14.26
N GLY A 66 4.72 -10.46 -14.24
CA GLY A 66 3.30 -10.32 -14.52
C GLY A 66 2.37 -10.97 -13.47
N LYS A 67 2.85 -11.11 -12.23
CA LYS A 67 2.09 -11.57 -11.05
C LYS A 67 2.16 -10.52 -9.95
N VAL A 68 1.12 -10.44 -9.13
CA VAL A 68 1.05 -9.57 -7.96
C VAL A 68 1.62 -10.31 -6.75
N TRP A 69 2.51 -9.66 -6.00
CA TRP A 69 3.17 -10.19 -4.81
C TRP A 69 2.85 -9.29 -3.62
N LEU A 70 2.15 -9.82 -2.62
CA LEU A 70 1.93 -9.13 -1.36
C LEU A 70 3.14 -9.37 -0.44
N GLN A 71 4.03 -8.39 -0.36
CA GLN A 71 5.26 -8.48 0.44
C GLN A 71 4.98 -8.22 1.92
N HIS A 72 4.05 -7.32 2.21
CA HIS A 72 3.64 -6.97 3.56
C HIS A 72 2.18 -6.53 3.59
N ASP A 73 1.45 -7.00 4.60
CA ASP A 73 0.10 -6.56 4.95
C ASP A 73 -0.01 -6.54 6.48
N SER A 74 -0.19 -5.35 7.04
CA SER A 74 -0.43 -5.15 8.48
C SER A 74 -1.88 -4.80 8.78
N THR A 75 -2.77 -4.97 7.80
CA THR A 75 -4.21 -4.79 7.94
C THR A 75 -4.90 -6.11 8.29
N ASP A 76 -6.07 -6.03 8.92
CA ASP A 76 -6.95 -7.19 9.11
C ASP A 76 -7.83 -7.46 7.87
N ALA A 77 -7.62 -6.71 6.78
CA ALA A 77 -8.58 -6.59 5.69
C ALA A 77 -8.44 -7.65 4.59
N ALA A 78 -7.53 -8.62 4.76
CA ALA A 78 -7.25 -9.67 3.79
C ALA A 78 -7.07 -9.12 2.36
N ILE A 79 -6.12 -8.18 2.18
CA ILE A 79 -5.94 -7.44 0.92
C ILE A 79 -5.76 -8.36 -0.28
N ALA A 80 -5.24 -9.57 -0.07
CA ALA A 80 -5.14 -10.60 -1.09
C ALA A 80 -6.48 -10.86 -1.80
N ASP A 81 -7.61 -10.84 -1.09
CA ASP A 81 -8.93 -11.11 -1.67
C ASP A 81 -9.40 -9.96 -2.58
N GLN A 82 -9.09 -8.71 -2.20
CA GLN A 82 -9.40 -7.50 -3.00
C GLN A 82 -8.58 -7.40 -4.30
N LEU A 83 -7.48 -8.16 -4.39
CA LEU A 83 -6.63 -8.22 -5.59
C LEU A 83 -7.09 -9.30 -6.59
N VAL A 84 -8.07 -10.14 -6.22
CA VAL A 84 -8.58 -11.26 -7.05
C VAL A 84 -9.92 -10.94 -7.71
N GLU A 85 -10.68 -9.97 -7.19
CA GLU A 85 -11.90 -9.44 -7.83
C GLU A 85 -11.61 -8.54 -9.04
#